data_AF-A0AAP6GG94-F1
#
_entry.id   AF-A0AAP6GG94-F1
#
_cell.length_a   1.000
_cell.length_b   1.000
_cell.length_c   1.000
_cell.angle_alpha   90.00
_cell.angle_beta   90.00
_cell.angle_gamma   90.00
#
_symmetry.space_group_name_H-M   'P 1'
#
loop_
_entity.id
_entity.type
_entity.pdbx_description
1 polymer ?
#
loop_
_entity_poly.entity_id
_entity_poly.type
_entity_poly.pdbx_seq_one_letter_code
_entity_poly.pdbx_strand_id
1 'polypeptide(L)' 'THGKQTDFYRAVAAKEDEAVVFSWVEWPRKAVRVEAMIKMMKDPRMDPASPMHQTMPFDGARMIFGGFTTVLELKG' A
#
# COMPACT_ATOMS: atom_id res chain seq x y z
N THR A 1 -14.47 1.27 -17.76
CA THR A 1 -14.07 2.31 -18.73
C THR A 1 -12.92 3.11 -18.14
N HIS A 2 -11.91 3.47 -18.92
CA HIS A 2 -10.80 4.31 -18.44
C HIS A 2 -11.18 5.79 -18.49
N GLY A 3 -10.70 6.56 -17.51
CA GLY A 3 -10.88 8.01 -17.46
C GLY A 3 -10.11 8.67 -18.61
N LYS A 4 -10.42 9.93 -18.93
CA LYS A 4 -9.70 10.69 -19.97
C LYS A 4 -8.51 11.48 -19.40
N GLN A 5 -8.71 12.10 -18.24
CA GLN A 5 -7.70 12.93 -17.57
C GLN A 5 -6.93 12.13 -16.51
N THR A 6 -7.65 11.56 -15.54
CA THR A 6 -7.11 10.75 -14.45
C THR A 6 -7.99 9.55 -14.20
N ASP A 7 -7.38 8.45 -13.74
CA ASP A 7 -8.04 7.27 -13.21
C ASP A 7 -7.03 6.46 -12.38
N PHE A 8 -7.52 5.43 -11.67
CA PHE A 8 -6.67 4.60 -10.80
C PHE A 8 -5.61 3.80 -11.57
N TYR A 9 -5.89 3.37 -12.81
CA TYR A 9 -4.93 2.62 -13.62
C TYR A 9 -3.77 3.52 -14.05
N ARG A 10 -4.06 4.77 -14.46
CA ARG A 10 -3.06 5.79 -14.76
C ARG A 10 -2.22 6.15 -13.53
N ALA A 11 -2.84 6.20 -12.34
CA ALA A 11 -2.14 6.59 -11.12
C ALA A 11 -0.96 5.66 -10.83
N VAL A 12 -1.11 4.36 -11.05
CA VAL A 12 -0.06 3.35 -10.83
C VAL A 12 0.62 2.88 -12.11
N ALA A 13 0.40 3.59 -13.24
CA ALA A 13 0.89 3.20 -14.56
C ALA A 13 0.68 1.69 -14.85
N ALA A 14 -0.54 1.20 -14.63
CA ALA A 14 -0.91 -0.20 -14.80
C ALA A 14 -0.78 -0.64 -16.28
N LYS A 15 -0.30 -1.87 -16.49
CA LYS A 15 -0.26 -2.54 -17.80
C LYS A 15 -1.61 -3.21 -18.11
N GLU A 16 -1.76 -3.67 -19.35
CA GLU A 16 -2.99 -4.30 -19.83
C GLU A 16 -3.36 -5.59 -19.08
N ASP A 17 -2.37 -6.29 -18.54
CA ASP A 17 -2.50 -7.54 -17.79
C ASP A 17 -2.56 -7.35 -16.26
N GLU A 18 -2.64 -6.10 -15.79
CA GLU A 18 -2.62 -5.76 -14.36
C GLU A 18 -3.96 -5.19 -13.85
N ALA A 19 -4.26 -5.47 -12.59
CA ALA A 19 -5.39 -4.91 -11.88
C ALA A 19 -4.94 -3.95 -10.77
N VAL A 20 -5.76 -2.94 -10.47
CA VAL A 20 -5.47 -2.01 -9.38
C VAL A 20 -6.00 -2.56 -8.05
N VAL A 21 -5.14 -2.57 -7.04
CA VAL A 21 -5.53 -2.84 -5.65
C VAL A 21 -5.50 -1.54 -4.86
N PHE A 22 -6.63 -1.18 -4.24
CA PHE A 22 -6.70 -0.10 -3.27
C PHE A 22 -6.71 -0.70 -1.86
N SER A 23 -5.75 -0.30 -1.01
CA SER A 23 -5.62 -0.80 0.34
C SER A 23 -5.24 0.31 1.30
N TRP A 24 -5.62 0.16 2.56
CA TRP A 24 -5.20 1.03 3.66
C TRP A 24 -5.05 0.21 4.94
N VAL A 25 -4.29 0.76 5.89
CA VAL A 25 -4.16 0.22 7.24
C VAL A 25 -4.52 1.34 8.21
N GLU A 26 -5.48 1.07 9.08
CA GLU A 26 -5.92 2.02 10.09
C GLU A 26 -5.01 1.96 11.31
N TRP A 27 -4.67 3.13 11.83
CA TRP A 27 -3.81 3.26 12.99
C TRP A 27 -4.45 4.23 13.98
N PRO A 28 -4.41 3.95 15.29
CA PRO A 28 -5.00 4.83 16.29
C PRO A 28 -4.29 6.18 16.42
N ARG A 29 -2.99 6.24 16.08
CA ARG A 29 -2.19 7.48 16.04
C ARG A 29 -0.94 7.33 15.18
N LYS A 30 -0.43 8.45 14.65
CA LYS A 30 0.79 8.51 13.82
C LYS A 30 2.00 7.82 14.47
N ALA A 31 2.21 8.02 15.77
CA ALA A 31 3.33 7.41 16.49
C ALA A 31 3.26 5.86 16.48
N VAL A 32 2.07 5.27 16.63
CA VAL A 32 1.90 3.80 16.53
C VAL A 32 2.25 3.31 15.13
N ARG A 33 1.81 4.02 14.08
CA ARG A 33 2.17 3.69 12.69
C ARG A 33 3.68 3.71 12.47
N VAL A 34 4.38 4.72 13.01
CA VAL A 34 5.84 4.83 12.90
C VAL A 34 6.54 3.68 13.61
N GLU A 35 6.17 3.38 14.85
CA GLU A 35 6.71 2.26 15.61
C GLU A 35 6.44 0.91 14.92
N ALA A 36 5.23 0.71 14.39
CA ALA A 36 4.85 -0.50 13.67
C ALA A 36 5.65 -0.69 12.38
N MET A 37 5.86 0.37 11.59
CA MET A 37 6.72 0.30 10.40
C MET A 37 8.15 -0.09 10.74
N ILE A 38 8.73 0.49 11.80
CA ILE A 38 10.09 0.14 12.25
C ILE A 38 10.16 -1.33 12.65
N LYS A 39 9.15 -1.84 13.37
CA LYS A 39 9.07 -3.25 13.76
C LYS A 39 8.94 -4.16 12.54
N MET A 40 8.06 -3.82 11.60
CA MET A 40 7.82 -4.60 10.38
C MET A 40 9.07 -4.72 9.52
N MET A 41 9.84 -3.63 9.36
CA MET A 41 11.11 -3.66 8.62
C MET A 41 12.20 -4.52 9.28
N LYS A 42 12.10 -4.77 10.59
CA LYS A 42 13.04 -5.59 11.36
C LYS A 42 12.53 -7.00 11.61
N ASP A 43 11.31 -7.31 11.18
CA ASP A 43 10.66 -8.58 11.47
C ASP A 43 11.22 -9.66 10.52
N PRO A 44 11.81 -10.75 11.02
CA PRO A 44 12.30 -11.85 10.18
C PRO A 44 11.19 -12.50 9.35
N ARG A 45 9.93 -12.40 9.82
CA ARG A 45 8.74 -12.84 9.08
C ARG A 45 8.35 -11.87 7.98
N MET A 46 9.15 -10.86 7.67
CA MET A 46 8.97 -9.95 6.53
C MET A 46 10.24 -9.92 5.66
N ASP A 47 11.20 -10.82 5.92
CA ASP A 47 12.44 -10.91 5.19
C ASP A 47 12.15 -11.27 3.71
N PRO A 48 12.47 -10.39 2.75
CA PRO A 48 12.25 -10.66 1.33
C PRO A 48 13.14 -11.79 0.79
N ALA A 49 14.19 -12.21 1.51
CA ALA A 49 14.99 -13.38 1.18
C ALA A 49 14.37 -14.69 1.66
N SER A 50 13.30 -14.65 2.47
CA SER A 50 12.61 -15.84 2.96
C SER A 50 11.89 -16.56 1.81
N PRO A 51 12.05 -17.89 1.64
CA PRO A 51 11.34 -18.67 0.64
C PRO A 51 9.81 -18.65 0.81
N MET A 52 9.32 -18.34 2.02
CA MET A 52 7.89 -18.14 2.30
C MET A 52 7.37 -16.80 1.79
N HIS A 53 8.27 -15.83 1.58
CA HIS A 53 7.98 -14.50 1.08
C HIS A 53 8.26 -14.53 -0.41
N GLN A 54 7.39 -15.23 -1.14
CA GLN A 54 7.45 -15.29 -2.59
C GLN A 54 7.60 -13.88 -3.16
N THR A 55 8.38 -13.79 -4.24
CA THR A 55 8.62 -12.59 -5.04
C THR A 55 7.40 -11.68 -5.02
N MET A 56 7.59 -10.40 -4.65
CA MET A 56 6.53 -9.40 -4.61
C MET A 56 5.62 -9.56 -5.84
N PRO A 57 4.32 -9.87 -5.67
CA PRO A 57 3.45 -10.25 -6.79
C PRO A 57 3.00 -9.05 -7.63
N PHE A 58 3.64 -7.89 -7.42
CA PHE A 58 3.41 -6.64 -8.11
C PHE A 58 4.71 -5.84 -8.18
N ASP A 59 4.76 -4.88 -9.09
CA ASP A 59 5.90 -4.00 -9.28
C ASP A 59 5.94 -2.90 -8.21
N GLY A 60 6.82 -3.08 -7.21
CA GLY A 60 6.98 -2.14 -6.11
C GLY A 60 7.42 -0.72 -6.53
N ALA A 61 8.03 -0.55 -7.71
CA ALA A 61 8.44 0.77 -8.19
C ALA A 61 7.24 1.67 -8.57
N ARG A 62 6.09 1.05 -8.88
CA ARG A 62 4.84 1.75 -9.24
C ARG A 62 3.84 1.83 -8.08
N MET A 63 4.19 1.28 -6.91
CA MET A 63 3.36 1.37 -5.71
C MET A 63 3.37 2.81 -5.17
N ILE A 64 2.17 3.36 -4.98
CA ILE A 64 1.97 4.65 -4.30
C ILE A 64 1.56 4.37 -2.86
N PHE A 65 2.27 4.94 -1.89
CA PHE A 65 1.94 4.83 -0.47
C PHE A 65 2.02 6.20 0.22
N GLY A 66 1.17 6.40 1.22
CA GLY A 66 1.09 7.66 1.97
C GLY A 66 0.49 7.47 3.34
N GLY A 67 0.75 8.42 4.24
CA GLY A 67 0.11 8.50 5.56
C GLY A 67 -0.82 9.70 5.60
N PHE A 68 -2.08 9.48 6.00
CA PHE A 68 -3.11 10.51 6.03
C PHE A 68 -3.69 10.64 7.43
N THR A 69 -4.06 11.87 7.81
CA THR A 69 -4.83 12.13 9.03
C THR A 69 -6.31 12.12 8.69
N THR A 70 -7.12 11.33 9.40
CA THR A 70 -8.58 11.33 9.24
C THR A 70 -9.15 12.70 9.61
N VAL A 71 -9.82 13.34 8.65
CA VAL A 71 -10.49 14.64 8.84
C VAL A 71 -11.99 14.49 9.11
N LEU A 72 -12.59 13.39 8.65
CA LEU A 72 -14.00 13.06 8.83
C LEU A 72 -14.14 11.55 8.98
N GLU A 73 -14.89 11.13 9.99
CA GLU A 73 -15.36 9.76 10.16
C GLU A 73 -16.82 9.84 10.55
N LEU A 74 -17.70 9.33 9.68
CA LEU A 74 -19.13 9.27 9.98
C LEU A 74 -19.38 7.98 10.75
N LYS A 75 -19.87 8.11 11.99
CA LYS A 75 -20.41 6.98 12.73
C LYS A 75 -21.78 6.64 12.13
N GLY A 76 -21.94 5.40 11.68
CA GLY A 76 -23.25 4.84 11.31
C GLY A 76 -24.14 4.69 12.53
#